data_AF-A0A3S1G247-F1
#
_entry.id   AF-A0A3S1G247-F1
#
_cell.length_a   1.000
_cell.length_b   1.000
_cell.length_c   1.000
_cell.angle_alpha   90.00
_cell.angle_beta   90.00
_cell.angle_gamma   90.00
#
_symmetry.space_group_name_H-M   'P 1'
#
loop_
_entity.id
_entity.type
_entity.pdbx_description
1 polymer ?
#
loop_
_entity_poly.entity_id
_entity_poly.type
_entity_poly.pdbx_seq_one_letter_code
_entity_poly.pdbx_strand_id
1 'polypeptide(L)'
;MTAQMTGAAQEPFSRKTLFWGIFASLLAAAGFFLLSTYAPDFREPAGGGTPFSKGGTGYAGLVEWLKLTNGQAPPMERGEKDLASPLASTFLLVVTIAPGSDPAALDRLIKARSGKDTLFVLPKWQTFPLLGHDGWETKIERLPNSVVNDWLGRIAKAKLGEARNTLSQINIAGRMVPAPDELQWVADEHPLIAAGDGRAILTELDNEPFYILTDPDFINNAGLKDEQTAAAVLDMIAMIEPAKGAVMFDLTLHGIGQKYDLAKLLVEPPFLALTLSVLVAAALAFLHGLGRFGPPRAEGRAIAFGKRALVDTTAMLLK
;
A
#
# COMPACT_ATOMS: atom_id res chain seq x y z
N MET A 1 69.04 -24.14 28.91
CA MET A 1 68.79 -22.69 28.87
C MET A 1 67.69 -22.43 27.85
N THR A 2 66.53 -22.05 28.35
CA THR A 2 65.30 -21.68 27.63
C THR A 2 65.40 -20.26 27.08
N ALA A 3 65.07 -20.06 25.82
CA ALA A 3 64.75 -18.75 25.26
C ALA A 3 63.40 -18.84 24.56
N GLN A 4 62.34 -18.44 25.27
CA GLN A 4 61.03 -18.19 24.69
C GLN A 4 61.14 -16.95 23.79
N MET A 5 60.94 -17.12 22.48
CA MET A 5 60.66 -16.02 21.58
C MET A 5 59.17 -15.65 21.70
N THR A 6 58.86 -14.61 22.47
CA THR A 6 57.56 -13.95 22.43
C THR A 6 57.55 -12.92 21.29
N GLY A 7 57.19 -13.36 20.09
CA GLY A 7 56.76 -12.44 19.04
C GLY A 7 55.39 -11.88 19.43
N ALA A 8 55.34 -10.64 19.90
CA ALA A 8 54.09 -9.93 20.09
C ALA A 8 53.44 -9.72 18.71
N ALA A 9 52.38 -10.46 18.42
CA ALA A 9 51.59 -10.28 17.22
C ALA A 9 51.02 -8.85 17.23
N GLN A 10 51.51 -7.99 16.34
CA GLN A 10 50.96 -6.66 16.12
C GLN A 10 49.55 -6.84 15.56
N GLU A 11 48.52 -6.48 16.34
CA GLU A 11 47.14 -6.53 15.84
C GLU A 11 47.02 -5.54 14.65
N PRO A 12 46.53 -5.99 13.48
CA PRO A 12 46.54 -5.19 12.25
C PRO A 12 45.64 -3.94 12.31
N PHE A 13 44.73 -3.86 13.29
CA PHE A 13 43.84 -2.73 13.50
C PHE A 13 43.74 -2.35 14.98
N SER A 14 43.59 -1.04 15.25
CA SER A 14 43.27 -0.56 16.59
C SER A 14 41.88 -1.05 17.03
N ARG A 15 41.77 -1.62 18.24
CA ARG A 15 40.50 -2.08 18.82
C ARG A 15 39.43 -1.00 18.86
N LYS A 16 39.82 0.26 19.06
CA LYS A 16 38.91 1.41 19.02
C LYS A 16 38.34 1.62 17.62
N THR A 17 39.18 1.55 16.59
CA THR A 17 38.77 1.69 15.20
C THR A 17 37.85 0.55 14.78
N LEU A 18 38.19 -0.69 15.16
CA LEU A 18 37.36 -1.87 14.90
C LEU A 18 35.97 -1.74 15.56
N PHE A 19 35.93 -1.34 16.83
CA PHE A 19 34.67 -1.12 17.56
C PHE A 19 33.80 -0.08 16.86
N TRP A 20 34.35 1.10 16.55
CA TRP A 20 33.59 2.16 15.88
C TRP A 20 33.16 1.77 14.47
N GLY A 21 33.99 1.02 13.74
CA GLY A 21 33.63 0.49 12.43
C GLY A 21 32.44 -0.45 12.49
N ILE A 22 32.48 -1.45 13.37
CA ILE A 22 31.36 -2.40 13.57
C ILE A 22 30.10 -1.66 14.02
N PHE A 23 30.22 -0.74 14.98
CA PHE A 23 29.09 0.04 15.47
C PHE A 23 28.45 0.87 14.35
N ALA A 24 29.25 1.60 13.56
CA ALA A 24 28.76 2.39 12.44
C ALA A 24 28.08 1.52 11.37
N SER A 25 28.64 0.35 11.05
CA SER A 25 28.04 -0.59 10.10
C SER A 25 26.70 -1.16 10.59
N LEU A 26 26.59 -1.54 11.88
CA LEU A 26 25.34 -2.02 12.46
C LEU A 26 24.29 -0.92 12.52
N LEU A 27 24.67 0.30 12.89
CA LEU A 27 23.77 1.45 12.92
C LEU A 27 23.27 1.79 11.51
N ALA A 28 24.16 1.79 10.51
CA ALA A 28 23.79 2.01 9.12
C ALA A 28 22.87 0.91 8.57
N ALA A 29 23.15 -0.36 8.88
CA ALA A 29 22.30 -1.49 8.49
C ALA A 29 20.91 -1.41 9.13
N ALA A 30 20.83 -1.08 10.43
CA ALA A 30 19.56 -0.88 11.13
C ALA A 30 18.77 0.30 10.55
N GLY A 31 19.45 1.43 10.29
CA GLY A 31 18.86 2.60 9.65
C GLY A 31 18.34 2.28 8.25
N PHE A 32 19.13 1.59 7.42
CA PHE A 32 18.71 1.14 6.09
C PHE A 32 17.51 0.19 6.15
N PHE A 33 17.52 -0.77 7.07
CA PHE A 33 16.42 -1.71 7.27
C PHE A 33 15.13 -0.99 7.65
N LEU A 34 15.18 -0.10 8.66
CA LEU A 34 14.01 0.67 9.10
C LEU A 34 13.51 1.60 7.99
N LEU A 35 14.40 2.35 7.35
CA LEU A 35 14.03 3.23 6.24
C LEU A 35 13.43 2.43 5.10
N SER A 36 13.99 1.29 4.71
CA SER A 36 13.43 0.47 3.62
C SER A 36 12.08 -0.14 3.97
N THR A 37 11.89 -0.51 5.24
CA THR A 37 10.65 -1.09 5.77
C THR A 37 9.51 -0.08 5.82
N TYR A 38 9.80 1.17 6.20
CA TYR A 38 8.79 2.23 6.32
C TYR A 38 8.71 3.18 5.12
N ALA A 39 9.74 3.23 4.26
CA ALA A 39 9.75 4.09 3.06
C ALA A 39 8.52 3.93 2.16
N PRO A 40 7.97 2.72 1.93
CA PRO A 40 6.76 2.56 1.13
C PRO A 40 5.56 3.34 1.66
N ASP A 41 5.44 3.54 2.98
CA ASP A 41 4.30 4.25 3.58
C ASP A 41 4.32 5.75 3.32
N PHE A 42 5.51 6.28 3.03
CA PHE A 42 5.73 7.69 2.74
C PHE A 42 5.77 7.98 1.24
N ARG A 43 5.73 6.94 0.39
CA ARG A 43 5.65 7.12 -1.06
C ARG A 43 4.22 7.45 -1.44
N GLU A 44 3.98 8.70 -1.79
CA GLU A 44 2.79 9.06 -2.54
C GLU A 44 2.90 8.46 -3.95
N PRO A 45 1.86 7.77 -4.46
CA PRO A 45 1.85 7.29 -5.84
C PRO A 45 2.00 8.50 -6.77
N ALA A 46 3.10 8.55 -7.52
CA ALA A 46 3.28 9.52 -8.56
C ALA A 46 2.44 9.10 -9.78
N GLY A 47 1.30 9.77 -9.98
CA GLY A 47 0.45 9.57 -11.15
C GLY A 47 -0.69 8.57 -10.96
N GLY A 48 -1.43 8.32 -12.05
CA GLY A 48 -2.59 7.42 -12.07
C GLY A 48 -3.86 8.02 -11.45
N GLY A 49 -4.90 7.19 -11.34
CA GLY A 49 -6.23 7.56 -10.85
C GLY A 49 -6.35 7.66 -9.34
N THR A 50 -5.51 8.49 -8.70
CA THR A 50 -5.52 8.68 -7.23
C THR A 50 -5.95 10.10 -6.82
N PRO A 51 -6.44 10.29 -5.57
CA PRO A 51 -6.81 11.62 -5.04
C PRO A 51 -5.63 12.60 -4.92
N PHE A 52 -4.39 12.11 -4.89
CA PHE A 52 -3.19 12.96 -4.83
C PHE A 52 -2.56 13.23 -6.21
N SER A 53 -2.96 12.48 -7.22
CA SER A 53 -2.39 12.57 -8.56
C SER A 53 -2.82 13.85 -9.28
N LYS A 54 -1.81 14.58 -9.79
CA LYS A 54 -1.97 15.79 -10.62
C LYS A 54 -1.99 15.49 -12.13
N GLY A 55 -1.80 14.22 -12.52
CA GLY A 55 -1.90 13.78 -13.91
C GLY A 55 -3.34 13.88 -14.43
N GLY A 56 -3.55 13.75 -15.75
CA GLY A 56 -4.87 13.93 -16.37
C GLY A 56 -5.95 12.97 -15.84
N THR A 57 -5.58 11.74 -15.52
CA THR A 57 -6.43 10.69 -14.94
C THR A 57 -6.55 10.77 -13.42
N GLY A 58 -5.77 11.64 -12.76
CA GLY A 58 -5.82 11.85 -11.32
C GLY A 58 -7.02 12.69 -10.85
N TYR A 59 -7.15 12.84 -9.54
CA TYR A 59 -8.29 13.52 -8.90
C TYR A 59 -7.89 14.64 -7.93
N ALA A 60 -6.62 15.07 -7.91
CA ALA A 60 -6.16 16.16 -7.05
C ALA A 60 -6.91 17.48 -7.28
N GLY A 61 -7.34 17.74 -8.53
CA GLY A 61 -8.16 18.90 -8.86
C GLY A 61 -9.52 18.85 -8.17
N LEU A 62 -10.17 17.68 -8.16
CA LEU A 62 -11.45 17.50 -7.47
C LEU A 62 -11.30 17.70 -5.96
N VAL A 63 -10.26 17.13 -5.36
CA VAL A 63 -9.97 17.26 -3.92
C VAL A 63 -9.77 18.73 -3.55
N GLU A 64 -8.96 19.46 -4.32
CA GLU A 64 -8.74 20.89 -4.06
C GLU A 64 -10.02 21.70 -4.28
N TRP A 65 -10.85 21.34 -5.27
CA TRP A 65 -12.13 22.01 -5.49
C TRP A 65 -13.08 21.82 -4.30
N LEU A 66 -13.28 20.59 -3.85
CA LEU A 66 -14.11 20.28 -2.68
C LEU A 66 -13.61 21.01 -1.42
N LYS A 67 -12.29 21.12 -1.26
CA LYS A 67 -11.68 21.89 -0.17
C LYS A 67 -12.04 23.37 -0.26
N LEU A 68 -11.96 23.98 -1.44
CA LEU A 68 -12.29 25.38 -1.66
C LEU A 68 -13.78 25.65 -1.45
N THR A 69 -14.68 24.74 -1.84
CA THR A 69 -16.13 24.91 -1.70
C THR A 69 -16.62 24.65 -0.28
N ASN A 70 -16.01 23.71 0.43
CA ASN A 70 -16.44 23.30 1.76
C ASN A 70 -15.65 24.00 2.89
N GLY A 71 -14.55 24.68 2.53
CA GLY A 71 -13.66 25.38 3.46
C GLY A 71 -12.71 24.46 4.23
N GLN A 72 -12.79 23.15 4.03
CA GLN A 72 -11.92 22.14 4.67
C GLN A 72 -11.61 21.02 3.69
N ALA A 73 -10.39 20.46 3.78
CA ALA A 73 -9.99 19.36 2.91
C ALA A 73 -10.80 18.09 3.21
N PRO A 74 -11.25 17.35 2.17
CA PRO A 74 -11.86 16.04 2.34
C PRO A 74 -10.96 15.09 3.15
N PRO A 75 -11.50 14.34 4.13
CA PRO A 75 -10.76 13.28 4.81
C PRO A 75 -10.26 12.22 3.82
N MET A 76 -9.14 11.60 4.18
CA MET A 76 -8.44 10.62 3.37
C MET A 76 -8.32 9.32 4.15
N GLU A 77 -8.99 8.28 3.68
CA GLU A 77 -9.09 6.97 4.33
C GLU A 77 -7.87 6.11 3.98
N ARG A 78 -7.10 5.68 4.99
CA ARG A 78 -5.81 4.96 4.81
C ARG A 78 -5.86 3.51 5.32
N GLY A 79 -7.00 3.03 5.80
CA GLY A 79 -7.12 1.64 6.22
C GLY A 79 -8.44 1.31 6.90
N GLU A 80 -8.57 0.05 7.33
CA GLU A 80 -9.79 -0.49 7.94
C GLU A 80 -10.22 0.27 9.21
N LYS A 81 -9.26 0.78 10.00
CA LYS A 81 -9.57 1.55 11.21
C LYS A 81 -10.25 2.87 10.91
N ASP A 82 -9.81 3.56 9.85
CA ASP A 82 -10.40 4.83 9.44
C ASP A 82 -11.83 4.57 8.92
N LEU A 83 -12.00 3.50 8.12
CA LEU A 83 -13.31 3.09 7.57
C LEU A 83 -14.31 2.62 8.64
N ALA A 84 -13.81 2.15 9.77
CA ALA A 84 -14.60 1.77 10.94
C ALA A 84 -14.97 2.97 11.84
N SER A 85 -14.46 4.17 11.55
CA SER A 85 -14.76 5.34 12.35
C SER A 85 -16.24 5.76 12.21
N PRO A 86 -16.85 6.36 13.25
CA PRO A 86 -18.20 6.92 13.14
C PRO A 86 -18.31 7.96 12.02
N LEU A 87 -17.24 8.75 11.81
CA LEU A 87 -17.20 9.76 10.75
C LEU A 87 -17.28 9.13 9.36
N ALA A 88 -16.55 8.03 9.11
CA ALA A 88 -16.63 7.32 7.84
C ALA A 88 -18.05 6.80 7.55
N SER A 89 -18.83 6.43 8.57
CA SER A 89 -20.20 5.97 8.36
C SER A 89 -21.19 7.03 7.89
N THR A 90 -20.87 8.31 8.03
CA THR A 90 -21.76 9.43 7.65
C THR A 90 -21.26 10.22 6.44
N PHE A 91 -20.21 9.75 5.77
CA PHE A 91 -19.60 10.40 4.61
C PHE A 91 -19.75 9.53 3.37
N LEU A 92 -19.91 10.20 2.22
CA LEU A 92 -19.74 9.61 0.91
C LEU A 92 -18.26 9.24 0.72
N LEU A 93 -17.97 7.95 0.58
CA LEU A 93 -16.62 7.48 0.25
C LEU A 93 -16.43 7.42 -1.27
N VAL A 94 -15.55 8.24 -1.81
CA VAL A 94 -15.14 8.20 -3.21
C VAL A 94 -13.99 7.21 -3.38
N VAL A 95 -14.29 6.10 -4.04
CA VAL A 95 -13.37 4.99 -4.31
C VAL A 95 -12.92 5.08 -5.76
N THR A 96 -11.66 5.48 -5.96
CA THR A 96 -11.07 5.63 -7.30
C THR A 96 -10.34 4.35 -7.67
N ILE A 97 -10.82 3.63 -8.69
CA ILE A 97 -10.25 2.35 -9.10
C ILE A 97 -9.22 2.61 -10.20
N ALA A 98 -8.01 2.10 -10.04
CA ALA A 98 -6.96 2.12 -11.05
C ALA A 98 -6.74 0.71 -11.63
N PRO A 99 -6.17 0.57 -12.85
CA PRO A 99 -5.88 -0.74 -13.44
C PRO A 99 -5.02 -1.65 -12.55
N GLY A 100 -4.11 -1.05 -11.77
CA GLY A 100 -3.22 -1.75 -10.84
C GLY A 100 -3.70 -1.79 -9.38
N SER A 101 -4.96 -1.44 -9.09
CA SER A 101 -5.51 -1.54 -7.73
C SER A 101 -5.51 -2.97 -7.21
N ASP A 102 -5.55 -3.15 -5.89
CA ASP A 102 -5.64 -4.48 -5.25
C ASP A 102 -7.11 -4.99 -5.26
N PRO A 103 -7.43 -6.08 -5.99
CA PRO A 103 -8.80 -6.60 -6.03
C PRO A 103 -9.30 -7.08 -4.66
N ALA A 104 -8.42 -7.61 -3.81
CA ALA A 104 -8.80 -8.08 -2.47
C ALA A 104 -9.03 -6.91 -1.50
N ALA A 105 -8.40 -5.75 -1.74
CA ALA A 105 -8.72 -4.52 -1.01
C ALA A 105 -10.12 -4.01 -1.38
N LEU A 106 -10.48 -4.04 -2.66
CA LEU A 106 -11.84 -3.68 -3.10
C LEU A 106 -12.90 -4.60 -2.48
N ASP A 107 -12.70 -5.93 -2.49
CA ASP A 107 -13.65 -6.88 -1.91
C ASP A 107 -13.85 -6.64 -0.39
N ARG A 108 -12.79 -6.22 0.33
CA ARG A 108 -12.87 -5.85 1.75
C ARG A 108 -13.59 -4.52 1.95
N LEU A 109 -13.30 -3.53 1.11
CA LEU A 109 -13.94 -2.21 1.16
C LEU A 109 -15.45 -2.33 0.94
N ILE A 110 -15.88 -3.07 -0.08
CA ILE A 110 -17.31 -3.33 -0.37
C ILE A 110 -18.02 -3.89 0.87
N LYS A 111 -17.42 -4.88 1.55
CA LYS A 111 -17.98 -5.46 2.78
C LYS A 111 -18.03 -4.45 3.93
N ALA A 112 -16.96 -3.68 4.13
CA ALA A 112 -16.89 -2.67 5.20
C ALA A 112 -17.84 -1.48 4.98
N ARG A 113 -18.23 -1.25 3.73
CA ARG A 113 -19.09 -0.15 3.29
C ARG A 113 -20.56 -0.53 3.06
N SER A 114 -20.95 -1.79 3.20
CA SER A 114 -22.37 -2.18 3.10
C SER A 114 -23.24 -1.30 4.01
N GLY A 115 -24.32 -0.77 3.43
CA GLY A 115 -25.24 0.18 4.04
C GLY A 115 -24.73 1.62 4.14
N LYS A 116 -23.63 2.00 3.49
CA LYS A 116 -23.00 3.34 3.59
C LYS A 116 -22.67 3.94 2.22
N ASP A 117 -22.95 5.22 2.05
CA ASP A 117 -22.80 5.95 0.78
C ASP A 117 -21.40 5.82 0.20
N THR A 118 -21.28 5.20 -0.98
CA THR A 118 -19.98 4.92 -1.60
C THR A 118 -20.06 5.11 -3.10
N LEU A 119 -19.20 5.99 -3.64
CA LEU A 119 -19.06 6.23 -5.07
C LEU A 119 -17.86 5.45 -5.61
N PHE A 120 -18.09 4.44 -6.42
CA PHE A 120 -17.06 3.71 -7.16
C PHE A 120 -16.83 4.36 -8.52
N VAL A 121 -15.61 4.80 -8.76
CA VAL A 121 -15.19 5.41 -10.03
C VAL A 121 -14.40 4.38 -10.83
N LEU A 122 -14.92 3.97 -11.99
CA LEU A 122 -14.29 2.96 -12.83
C LEU A 122 -13.07 3.51 -13.58
N PRO A 123 -12.06 2.66 -13.87
CA PRO A 123 -10.93 3.07 -14.69
C PRO A 123 -11.33 3.12 -16.18
N LYS A 124 -10.58 3.92 -16.96
CA LYS A 124 -10.80 4.06 -18.41
C LYS A 124 -9.51 4.05 -19.24
N TRP A 125 -8.48 4.76 -18.80
CA TRP A 125 -7.25 4.94 -19.58
C TRP A 125 -6.08 4.15 -19.00
N GLN A 126 -5.27 3.59 -19.88
CA GLN A 126 -3.93 3.14 -19.56
C GLN A 126 -2.96 4.31 -19.76
N THR A 127 -2.20 4.64 -18.72
CA THR A 127 -1.20 5.73 -18.76
C THR A 127 0.17 5.23 -18.31
N PHE A 128 1.22 5.96 -18.71
CA PHE A 128 2.56 5.81 -18.14
C PHE A 128 3.05 7.16 -17.61
N PRO A 129 3.85 7.16 -16.51
CA PRO A 129 4.55 8.36 -16.08
C PRO A 129 5.39 8.94 -17.21
N LEU A 130 5.34 10.26 -17.39
CA LEU A 130 6.18 10.94 -18.38
C LEU A 130 7.57 11.18 -17.79
N LEU A 131 8.59 10.52 -18.35
CA LEU A 131 9.97 10.68 -17.90
C LEU A 131 10.41 12.15 -17.96
N GLY A 132 11.01 12.64 -16.88
CA GLY A 132 11.49 14.02 -16.76
C GLY A 132 10.42 15.03 -16.31
N HIS A 133 9.17 14.61 -16.11
CA HIS A 133 8.09 15.46 -15.64
C HIS A 133 7.32 14.78 -14.50
N ASP A 134 7.73 15.07 -13.26
CA ASP A 134 7.11 14.50 -12.08
C ASP A 134 5.60 14.80 -12.00
N GLY A 135 4.81 13.76 -11.80
CA GLY A 135 3.35 13.84 -11.71
C GLY A 135 2.62 13.96 -13.06
N TRP A 136 3.35 14.05 -14.18
CA TRP A 136 2.76 14.04 -15.51
C TRP A 136 2.67 12.61 -16.03
N GLU A 137 1.72 12.39 -16.91
CA GLU A 137 1.50 11.10 -17.53
C GLU A 137 1.19 11.25 -19.01
N THR A 138 1.52 10.19 -19.76
CA THR A 138 1.16 10.06 -21.16
C THR A 138 0.01 9.05 -21.29
N LYS A 139 -1.02 9.44 -22.02
CA LYS A 139 -2.15 8.58 -22.38
C LYS A 139 -1.68 7.61 -23.46
N ILE A 140 -1.83 6.31 -23.21
CA ILE A 140 -1.48 5.27 -24.17
C ILE A 140 -2.72 4.89 -24.98
N GLU A 141 -3.67 4.25 -24.31
CA GLU A 141 -4.87 3.72 -24.93
C GLU A 141 -6.00 3.57 -23.92
N ARG A 142 -7.20 3.30 -24.43
CA ARG A 142 -8.34 2.91 -23.60
C ARG A 142 -8.14 1.49 -23.09
N LEU A 143 -8.49 1.27 -21.82
CA LEU A 143 -8.54 -0.06 -21.24
C LEU A 143 -9.56 -0.92 -21.99
N PRO A 144 -9.24 -2.19 -22.27
CA PRO A 144 -10.22 -3.13 -22.81
C PRO A 144 -11.44 -3.25 -21.89
N ASN A 145 -12.64 -3.36 -22.48
CA ASN A 145 -13.87 -3.54 -21.70
C ASN A 145 -13.81 -4.75 -20.77
N SER A 146 -13.05 -5.81 -21.12
CA SER A 146 -12.84 -6.97 -20.24
C SER A 146 -12.20 -6.57 -18.91
N VAL A 147 -11.15 -5.74 -18.95
CA VAL A 147 -10.44 -5.28 -17.75
C VAL A 147 -11.37 -4.44 -16.88
N VAL A 148 -12.13 -3.51 -17.47
CA VAL A 148 -13.06 -2.68 -16.70
C VAL A 148 -14.25 -3.50 -16.17
N ASN A 149 -14.71 -4.49 -16.93
CA ASN A 149 -15.77 -5.41 -16.51
C ASN A 149 -15.32 -6.33 -15.37
N ASP A 150 -14.04 -6.69 -15.27
CA ASP A 150 -13.51 -7.45 -14.13
C ASP A 150 -13.62 -6.64 -12.82
N TRP A 151 -13.46 -5.32 -12.90
CA TRP A 151 -13.68 -4.40 -11.77
C TRP A 151 -15.17 -4.20 -11.49
N LEU A 152 -15.95 -3.87 -12.52
CA LEU A 152 -17.40 -3.65 -12.40
C LEU A 152 -18.11 -4.89 -11.84
N GLY A 153 -17.73 -6.09 -12.30
CA GLY A 153 -18.32 -7.36 -11.88
C GLY A 153 -18.11 -7.70 -10.40
N ARG A 154 -17.17 -7.04 -9.72
CA ARG A 154 -16.97 -7.15 -8.26
C ARG A 154 -17.96 -6.29 -7.48
N ILE A 155 -18.41 -5.19 -8.08
CA ILE A 155 -19.29 -4.19 -7.45
C ILE A 155 -20.75 -4.49 -7.77
N ALA A 156 -21.05 -4.77 -9.04
CA ALA A 156 -22.41 -4.94 -9.55
C ALA A 156 -22.48 -6.01 -10.65
N LYS A 157 -23.68 -6.59 -10.81
CA LYS A 157 -23.98 -7.52 -11.91
C LYS A 157 -24.27 -6.77 -13.21
N ALA A 158 -23.31 -5.98 -13.67
CA ALA A 158 -23.42 -5.14 -14.86
C ALA A 158 -22.22 -5.36 -15.81
N LYS A 159 -22.36 -4.91 -17.05
CA LYS A 159 -21.28 -4.86 -18.04
C LYS A 159 -21.29 -3.53 -18.75
N LEU A 160 -20.11 -3.02 -19.06
CA LEU A 160 -19.96 -1.87 -19.93
C LEU A 160 -20.54 -2.15 -21.31
N GLY A 161 -21.23 -1.16 -21.84
CA GLY A 161 -21.63 -1.11 -23.23
C GLY A 161 -20.45 -0.85 -24.17
N GLU A 162 -20.74 -0.82 -25.47
CA GLU A 162 -19.75 -0.42 -26.46
C GLU A 162 -19.31 1.02 -26.25
N ALA A 163 -18.00 1.24 -26.27
CA ALA A 163 -17.39 2.56 -26.12
C ALA A 163 -17.60 3.38 -27.38
N ARG A 164 -18.82 3.91 -27.51
CA ARG A 164 -19.21 4.79 -28.59
C ARG A 164 -20.09 5.87 -28.02
N ASN A 165 -19.63 7.10 -28.15
CA ASN A 165 -20.46 8.22 -27.83
C ASN A 165 -21.42 8.53 -29.00
N THR A 166 -22.71 8.60 -28.70
CA THR A 166 -23.75 9.02 -29.64
C THR A 166 -24.27 10.43 -29.36
N LEU A 167 -23.85 11.04 -28.25
CA LEU A 167 -24.33 12.32 -27.75
C LEU A 167 -23.18 13.34 -27.75
N SER A 168 -23.41 14.57 -28.20
CA SER A 168 -22.39 15.62 -28.10
C SER A 168 -22.26 16.20 -26.70
N GLN A 169 -23.35 16.14 -25.92
CA GLN A 169 -23.42 16.65 -24.56
C GLN A 169 -24.21 15.71 -23.65
N ILE A 170 -23.85 15.71 -22.37
CA ILE A 170 -24.54 14.98 -21.29
C ILE A 170 -25.12 15.99 -20.30
N ASN A 171 -26.33 15.72 -19.81
CA ASN A 171 -26.89 16.49 -18.71
C ASN A 171 -26.41 15.90 -17.37
N ILE A 172 -25.58 16.66 -16.65
CA ILE A 172 -25.15 16.33 -15.29
C ILE A 172 -25.79 17.35 -14.35
N ALA A 173 -26.68 16.88 -13.49
CA ALA A 173 -27.36 17.70 -12.47
C ALA A 173 -27.97 19.02 -13.00
N GLY A 174 -28.53 19.00 -14.22
CA GLY A 174 -29.15 20.16 -14.86
C GLY A 174 -28.21 20.98 -15.76
N ARG A 175 -26.92 20.62 -15.85
CA ARG A 175 -25.93 21.28 -16.71
C ARG A 175 -25.56 20.39 -17.89
N MET A 176 -25.61 20.97 -19.10
CA MET A 176 -25.14 20.30 -20.31
C MET A 176 -23.61 20.40 -20.42
N VAL A 177 -22.89 19.29 -20.30
CA VAL A 177 -21.43 19.24 -20.37
C VAL A 177 -20.99 18.52 -21.65
N PRO A 178 -19.80 18.83 -22.21
CA PRO A 178 -19.25 18.06 -23.33
C PRO A 178 -19.13 16.58 -22.98
N ALA A 179 -19.60 15.73 -23.88
CA ALA A 179 -19.52 14.28 -23.70
C ALA A 179 -18.17 13.75 -24.23
N PRO A 180 -17.43 12.91 -23.47
CA PRO A 180 -16.20 12.29 -23.95
C PRO A 180 -16.41 11.45 -25.23
N ASP A 181 -15.47 11.47 -26.17
CA ASP A 181 -15.58 10.72 -27.43
C ASP A 181 -15.77 9.20 -27.21
N GLU A 182 -15.04 8.64 -26.25
CA GLU A 182 -15.08 7.22 -25.88
C GLU A 182 -15.89 7.01 -24.59
N LEU A 183 -17.16 7.43 -24.59
CA LEU A 183 -18.04 7.38 -23.42
C LEU A 183 -18.19 5.95 -22.87
N GLN A 184 -17.95 5.76 -21.57
CA GLN A 184 -18.29 4.53 -20.84
C GLN A 184 -19.69 4.64 -20.24
N TRP A 185 -20.46 3.56 -20.32
CA TRP A 185 -21.82 3.50 -19.80
C TRP A 185 -22.23 2.06 -19.48
N VAL A 186 -23.23 1.90 -18.63
CA VAL A 186 -23.90 0.62 -18.33
C VAL A 186 -25.39 0.71 -18.65
N ALA A 187 -26.04 -0.43 -18.89
CA ALA A 187 -27.48 -0.47 -19.10
C ALA A 187 -28.21 -0.24 -17.77
N ASP A 188 -29.14 0.72 -17.74
CA ASP A 188 -29.94 1.05 -16.56
C ASP A 188 -31.19 1.83 -17.00
N GLU A 189 -32.34 1.45 -16.47
CA GLU A 189 -33.63 2.11 -16.72
C GLU A 189 -33.85 3.33 -15.80
N HIS A 190 -33.15 3.40 -14.67
CA HIS A 190 -33.28 4.46 -13.67
C HIS A 190 -31.94 5.15 -13.37
N PRO A 191 -31.23 5.68 -14.38
CA PRO A 191 -29.93 6.31 -14.18
C PRO A 191 -30.05 7.60 -13.35
N LEU A 192 -29.06 7.85 -12.48
CA LEU A 192 -28.87 9.16 -11.86
C LEU A 192 -28.34 10.19 -12.88
N ILE A 193 -27.45 9.74 -13.78
CA ILE A 193 -26.98 10.51 -14.93
C ILE A 193 -27.09 9.63 -16.17
N ALA A 194 -27.96 10.05 -17.10
CA ALA A 194 -28.24 9.30 -18.32
C ALA A 194 -27.24 9.62 -19.45
N ALA A 195 -26.90 8.59 -20.23
CA ALA A 195 -26.21 8.66 -21.53
C ALA A 195 -27.17 8.42 -22.71
N GLY A 196 -28.44 8.81 -22.54
CA GLY A 196 -29.53 8.50 -23.47
C GLY A 196 -30.24 7.18 -23.12
N ASP A 197 -31.27 6.84 -23.90
CA ASP A 197 -32.25 5.80 -23.62
C ASP A 197 -31.63 4.49 -23.07
N GLY A 198 -31.93 4.18 -21.80
CA GLY A 198 -31.50 2.95 -21.12
C GLY A 198 -30.00 2.87 -20.77
N ARG A 199 -29.26 3.98 -20.83
CA ARG A 199 -27.81 4.02 -20.58
C ARG A 199 -27.49 4.95 -19.41
N ALA A 200 -26.73 4.46 -18.44
CA ALA A 200 -26.24 5.22 -17.28
C ALA A 200 -24.75 5.54 -17.40
N ILE A 201 -24.40 6.77 -17.05
CA ILE A 201 -23.04 7.18 -16.69
C ILE A 201 -22.85 7.03 -15.18
N LEU A 202 -23.84 7.49 -14.41
CA LEU A 202 -23.93 7.31 -12.96
C LEU A 202 -25.21 6.53 -12.66
N THR A 203 -25.05 5.42 -11.96
CA THR A 203 -26.14 4.52 -11.52
C THR A 203 -26.00 4.23 -10.03
N GLU A 204 -27.12 3.99 -9.37
CA GLU A 204 -27.20 3.52 -7.98
C GLU A 204 -27.54 2.03 -7.97
N LEU A 205 -26.91 1.26 -7.09
CA LEU A 205 -27.15 -0.17 -7.00
C LEU A 205 -28.40 -0.49 -6.19
N ASP A 206 -29.19 -1.47 -6.64
CA ASP A 206 -30.37 -1.91 -5.90
C ASP A 206 -29.99 -2.41 -4.48
N ASN A 207 -30.60 -1.82 -3.45
CA ASN A 207 -30.50 -2.18 -2.03
C ASN A 207 -29.22 -1.77 -1.28
N GLU A 208 -28.30 -1.06 -1.91
CA GLU A 208 -27.10 -0.53 -1.27
C GLU A 208 -26.91 0.92 -1.74
N PRO A 209 -26.52 1.87 -0.87
CA PRO A 209 -26.21 3.25 -1.28
C PRO A 209 -24.85 3.32 -2.00
N PHE A 210 -24.69 2.48 -3.03
CA PHE A 210 -23.51 2.33 -3.85
C PHE A 210 -23.78 2.95 -5.20
N TYR A 211 -22.99 3.96 -5.51
CA TYR A 211 -23.03 4.69 -6.77
C TYR A 211 -21.87 4.23 -7.64
N ILE A 212 -22.11 4.04 -8.93
CA ILE A 212 -21.08 3.63 -9.88
C ILE A 212 -20.98 4.71 -10.95
N LEU A 213 -19.86 5.43 -10.95
CA LEU A 213 -19.49 6.32 -12.04
C LEU A 213 -18.68 5.54 -13.06
N THR A 214 -19.32 5.29 -14.21
CA THR A 214 -18.76 4.44 -15.27
C THR A 214 -17.69 5.15 -16.08
N ASP A 215 -17.81 6.46 -16.31
CA ASP A 215 -16.82 7.25 -17.04
C ASP A 215 -16.09 8.24 -16.12
N PRO A 216 -14.80 8.01 -15.82
CA PRO A 216 -14.02 8.88 -14.93
C PRO A 216 -13.68 10.22 -15.57
N ASP A 217 -13.82 10.39 -16.89
CA ASP A 217 -13.46 11.63 -17.59
C ASP A 217 -14.34 12.82 -17.19
N PHE A 218 -15.46 12.59 -16.51
CA PHE A 218 -16.26 13.68 -15.96
C PHE A 218 -15.63 14.30 -14.71
N ILE A 219 -14.88 13.54 -13.91
CA ILE A 219 -14.38 13.99 -12.60
C ILE A 219 -12.85 14.00 -12.47
N ASN A 220 -12.13 13.42 -13.44
CA ASN A 220 -10.67 13.45 -13.45
C ASN A 220 -10.13 14.84 -13.84
N ASN A 221 -8.85 15.09 -13.57
CA ASN A 221 -8.22 16.38 -13.80
C ASN A 221 -8.30 16.83 -15.28
N ALA A 222 -8.30 15.91 -16.24
CA ALA A 222 -8.44 16.22 -17.66
C ALA A 222 -9.85 16.78 -17.99
N GLY A 223 -10.90 16.20 -17.40
CA GLY A 223 -12.28 16.68 -17.52
C GLY A 223 -12.52 18.00 -16.79
N LEU A 224 -11.97 18.15 -15.57
CA LEU A 224 -12.16 19.34 -14.74
C LEU A 224 -11.49 20.62 -15.31
N LYS A 225 -10.74 20.51 -16.41
CA LYS A 225 -10.23 21.68 -17.15
C LYS A 225 -11.37 22.56 -17.68
N ASP A 226 -12.52 21.97 -17.99
CA ASP A 226 -13.71 22.68 -18.44
C ASP A 226 -14.54 23.18 -17.24
N GLU A 227 -14.80 24.49 -17.19
CA GLU A 227 -15.49 25.14 -16.07
C GLU A 227 -16.92 24.59 -15.89
N GLN A 228 -17.63 24.35 -16.99
CA GLN A 228 -19.01 23.88 -16.96
C GLN A 228 -19.08 22.43 -16.47
N THR A 229 -18.16 21.58 -16.92
CA THR A 229 -17.99 20.20 -16.47
C THR A 229 -17.77 20.17 -14.97
N ALA A 230 -16.84 20.97 -14.47
CA ALA A 230 -16.50 20.91 -13.08
C ALA A 230 -17.56 21.52 -12.13
N ALA A 231 -18.29 22.55 -12.57
CA ALA A 231 -19.48 23.01 -11.85
C ALA A 231 -20.55 21.90 -11.77
N ALA A 232 -20.73 21.14 -12.85
CA ALA A 232 -21.67 20.01 -12.88
C ALA A 232 -21.25 18.85 -11.97
N VAL A 233 -19.94 18.60 -11.84
CA VAL A 233 -19.41 17.60 -10.92
C VAL A 233 -19.71 17.93 -9.46
N LEU A 234 -19.60 19.19 -9.06
CA LEU A 234 -19.98 19.59 -7.70
C LEU A 234 -21.47 19.37 -7.44
N ASP A 235 -22.32 19.74 -8.40
CA ASP A 235 -23.76 19.52 -8.30
C ASP A 235 -24.11 18.01 -8.30
N MET A 236 -23.36 17.19 -9.04
CA MET A 236 -23.45 15.73 -8.99
C MET A 236 -23.06 15.18 -7.62
N ILE A 237 -21.94 15.62 -7.04
CA ILE A 237 -21.51 15.17 -5.71
C ILE A 237 -22.53 15.61 -4.65
N ALA A 238 -23.05 16.84 -4.75
CA ALA A 238 -24.10 17.35 -3.87
C ALA A 238 -25.41 16.54 -3.93
N MET A 239 -25.67 15.85 -5.04
CA MET A 239 -26.83 14.98 -5.21
C MET A 239 -26.73 13.68 -4.39
N ILE A 240 -25.50 13.17 -4.20
CA ILE A 240 -25.24 11.86 -3.59
C ILE A 240 -24.50 11.95 -2.24
N GLU A 241 -24.07 13.13 -1.81
CA GLU A 241 -23.45 13.30 -0.50
C GLU A 241 -24.52 13.28 0.62
N PRO A 242 -24.32 12.55 1.72
CA PRO A 242 -25.30 12.46 2.82
C PRO A 242 -25.56 13.80 3.52
N ALA A 243 -24.56 14.67 3.53
CA ALA A 243 -24.62 16.00 4.10
C ALA A 243 -23.60 16.89 3.38
N LYS A 244 -23.84 18.20 3.38
CA LYS A 244 -22.98 19.16 2.69
C LYS A 244 -21.52 19.04 3.13
N GLY A 245 -20.65 18.66 2.19
CA GLY A 245 -19.22 18.49 2.40
C GLY A 245 -18.81 17.21 3.11
N ALA A 246 -19.73 16.27 3.33
CA ALA A 246 -19.45 14.96 3.90
C ALA A 246 -18.92 14.00 2.83
N VAL A 247 -17.79 14.37 2.23
CA VAL A 247 -17.10 13.62 1.17
C VAL A 247 -15.71 13.25 1.65
N MET A 248 -15.34 11.98 1.48
CA MET A 248 -14.02 11.45 1.79
C MET A 248 -13.50 10.60 0.64
N PHE A 249 -12.18 10.38 0.59
CA PHE A 249 -11.56 9.61 -0.48
C PHE A 249 -10.84 8.37 0.06
N ASP A 250 -10.98 7.27 -0.66
CA ASP A 250 -10.21 6.06 -0.41
C ASP A 250 -8.78 6.19 -0.95
N LEU A 251 -7.82 5.76 -0.13
CA LEU A 251 -6.43 5.58 -0.54
C LEU A 251 -5.97 4.12 -0.45
N THR A 252 -6.79 3.25 0.15
CA THR A 252 -6.42 1.85 0.40
C THR A 252 -6.26 1.05 -0.89
N LEU A 253 -7.09 1.31 -1.91
CA LEU A 253 -7.00 0.67 -3.22
C LEU A 253 -5.72 1.02 -3.98
N HIS A 254 -5.10 2.15 -3.66
CA HIS A 254 -3.85 2.61 -4.27
C HIS A 254 -2.60 2.14 -3.51
N GLY A 255 -2.80 1.26 -2.52
CA GLY A 255 -1.72 0.74 -1.69
C GLY A 255 -1.13 1.75 -0.72
N ILE A 256 -1.78 2.92 -0.56
CA ILE A 256 -1.45 3.89 0.48
C ILE A 256 -2.25 3.49 1.72
N GLY A 257 -1.55 2.87 2.68
CA GLY A 257 -2.18 2.27 3.84
C GLY A 257 -1.47 1.00 4.27
N GLN A 258 -1.93 0.44 5.38
CA GLN A 258 -1.33 -0.74 6.00
C GLN A 258 -1.38 -1.97 5.07
N LYS A 259 -0.31 -2.21 4.31
CA LYS A 259 0.01 -3.54 3.81
C LYS A 259 0.74 -4.28 4.93
N TYR A 260 0.27 -5.48 5.29
CA TYR A 260 0.95 -6.35 6.24
C TYR A 260 2.32 -6.74 5.65
N ASP A 261 3.36 -6.08 6.14
CA ASP A 261 4.75 -6.36 5.77
C ASP A 261 5.40 -7.20 6.87
N LEU A 262 5.98 -8.33 6.49
CA LEU A 262 6.73 -9.20 7.41
C LEU A 262 7.90 -8.45 8.05
N ALA A 263 8.55 -7.53 7.33
CA ALA A 263 9.62 -6.72 7.86
C ALA A 263 9.13 -5.77 8.96
N LYS A 264 7.96 -5.12 8.76
CA LYS A 264 7.31 -4.30 9.81
C LYS A 264 6.91 -5.14 11.00
N LEU A 265 6.36 -6.34 10.76
CA LEU A 265 5.95 -7.24 11.82
C LEU A 265 7.13 -7.56 12.76
N LEU A 266 8.35 -7.75 12.25
CA LEU A 266 9.54 -7.99 13.07
C LEU A 266 9.90 -6.81 13.99
N VAL A 267 9.52 -5.58 13.67
CA VAL A 267 9.87 -4.36 14.42
C VAL A 267 8.68 -3.73 15.15
N GLU A 268 7.48 -4.31 15.03
CA GLU A 268 6.27 -3.83 15.70
C GLU A 268 5.77 -4.82 16.76
N PRO A 269 5.03 -4.35 17.79
CA PRO A 269 4.38 -5.23 18.74
C PRO A 269 3.39 -6.19 18.04
N PRO A 270 3.31 -7.47 18.47
CA PRO A 270 3.98 -8.06 19.64
C PRO A 270 5.39 -8.65 19.34
N PHE A 271 5.79 -8.76 18.07
CA PHE A 271 6.99 -9.53 17.70
C PHE A 271 8.30 -8.78 17.93
N LEU A 272 8.27 -7.46 18.09
CA LEU A 272 9.45 -6.66 18.44
C LEU A 272 10.24 -7.26 19.61
N ALA A 273 9.56 -7.69 20.67
CA ALA A 273 10.20 -8.30 21.84
C ALA A 273 10.92 -9.61 21.48
N LEU A 274 10.31 -10.44 20.63
CA LEU A 274 10.91 -11.67 20.14
C LEU A 274 12.14 -11.37 19.27
N THR A 275 12.02 -10.44 18.33
CA THR A 275 13.11 -10.03 17.43
C THR A 275 14.32 -9.51 18.23
N LEU A 276 14.09 -8.61 19.20
CA LEU A 276 15.14 -8.11 20.07
C LEU A 276 15.78 -9.23 20.90
N SER A 277 14.98 -10.16 21.41
CA SER A 277 15.49 -11.30 22.19
C SER A 277 16.38 -12.22 21.36
N VAL A 278 15.99 -12.51 20.12
CA VAL A 278 16.78 -13.30 19.16
C VAL A 278 18.07 -12.57 18.80
N LEU A 279 18.02 -11.25 18.55
CA LEU A 279 19.22 -10.45 18.26
C LEU A 279 20.21 -10.43 19.43
N VAL A 280 19.73 -10.27 20.66
CA VAL A 280 20.57 -10.31 21.87
C VAL A 280 21.17 -11.71 22.06
N ALA A 281 20.37 -12.77 21.90
CA ALA A 281 20.87 -14.15 21.98
C ALA A 281 21.94 -14.43 20.93
N ALA A 282 21.74 -13.98 19.69
CA ALA A 282 22.72 -14.09 18.61
C ALA A 282 24.01 -13.31 18.92
N ALA A 283 23.90 -12.09 19.46
CA ALA A 283 25.05 -11.28 19.87
C ALA A 283 25.84 -11.96 20.99
N LEU A 284 25.17 -12.52 22.00
CA LEU A 284 25.81 -13.26 23.09
C LEU A 284 26.48 -14.55 22.59
N ALA A 285 25.82 -15.31 21.71
CA ALA A 285 26.39 -16.50 21.09
C ALA A 285 27.64 -16.17 20.25
N PHE A 286 27.60 -15.07 19.51
CA PHE A 286 28.73 -14.56 18.73
C PHE A 286 29.90 -14.16 19.64
N LEU A 287 29.64 -13.39 20.71
CA LEU A 287 30.65 -13.03 21.72
C LEU A 287 31.23 -14.28 22.41
N HIS A 288 30.39 -15.26 22.73
CA HIS A 288 30.82 -16.54 23.30
C HIS A 288 31.71 -17.33 22.32
N GLY A 289 31.38 -17.31 21.02
CA GLY A 289 32.22 -17.89 19.97
C GLY A 289 33.59 -17.23 19.86
N LEU A 290 33.67 -15.89 19.95
CA LEU A 290 34.93 -15.14 19.97
C LEU A 290 35.76 -15.41 21.22
N GLY A 291 35.14 -15.74 22.35
CA GLY A 291 35.84 -16.17 23.57
C GLY A 291 36.38 -17.60 23.51
N ARG A 292 35.86 -18.43 22.59
CA ARG A 292 36.21 -19.85 22.46
C ARG A 292 37.30 -20.06 21.39
N PHE A 293 38.49 -19.52 21.64
CA PHE A 293 39.69 -19.93 20.91
C PHE A 293 40.44 -21.00 21.70
N GLY A 294 40.42 -22.24 21.21
CA GLY A 294 41.23 -23.34 21.77
C GLY A 294 40.73 -24.72 21.32
N PRO A 295 41.63 -25.70 21.14
CA PRO A 295 41.24 -27.07 20.81
C PRO A 295 40.28 -27.61 21.89
N PRO A 296 39.27 -28.42 21.51
CA PRO A 296 38.37 -29.05 22.48
C PRO A 296 39.21 -29.71 23.58
N ARG A 297 38.83 -29.51 24.85
CA ARG A 297 39.49 -30.18 25.98
C ARG A 297 39.47 -31.67 25.70
N ALA A 298 40.64 -32.24 25.43
CA ALA A 298 40.78 -33.68 25.37
C ALA A 298 40.33 -34.22 26.74
N GLU A 299 39.42 -35.19 26.73
CA GLU A 299 39.04 -35.87 27.96
C GLU A 299 40.31 -36.37 28.65
N GLY A 300 40.45 -36.04 29.94
CA GLY A 300 41.53 -36.57 30.74
C GLY A 300 41.47 -38.09 30.66
N ARG A 301 42.55 -38.73 30.22
CA ARG A 301 42.61 -40.18 30.02
C ARG A 301 42.20 -40.89 31.30
N ALA A 302 41.14 -41.70 31.24
CA ALA A 302 40.57 -42.39 32.41
C ALA A 302 41.54 -43.37 33.11
N ILE A 303 42.64 -43.74 32.46
CA ILE A 303 43.68 -44.62 33.00
C ILE A 303 45.04 -43.95 32.83
N ALA A 304 45.69 -43.65 33.96
CA ALA A 304 47.07 -43.19 33.98
C ALA A 304 48.02 -44.33 33.58
N PHE A 305 48.92 -44.09 32.62
CA PHE A 305 49.96 -45.08 32.29
C PHE A 305 51.03 -45.07 33.37
N GLY A 306 51.30 -46.24 33.94
CA GLY A 306 52.38 -46.42 34.90
C GLY A 306 52.36 -47.82 35.51
N LYS A 307 53.52 -48.28 36.01
CA LYS A 307 53.66 -49.60 36.65
C LYS A 307 52.63 -49.82 37.77
N ARG A 308 52.20 -48.74 38.45
CA ARG A 308 51.12 -48.76 39.45
C ARG A 308 49.76 -49.19 38.89
N ALA A 309 49.35 -48.69 37.73
CA ALA A 309 48.08 -49.10 37.11
C ALA A 309 48.08 -50.59 36.72
N LEU A 310 49.23 -51.11 36.28
CA LEU A 310 49.38 -52.54 36.02
C LEU A 310 49.26 -53.36 37.30
N VAL A 311 49.90 -52.91 38.38
CA VAL A 311 49.83 -53.54 39.70
C VAL A 311 48.40 -53.54 40.25
N ASP A 312 47.70 -52.40 40.21
CA ASP A 312 46.33 -52.29 40.73
C ASP A 312 45.35 -53.13 39.91
N THR A 313 45.50 -53.17 38.58
CA THR A 313 44.66 -54.03 37.72
C THR A 313 44.94 -55.52 37.97
N THR A 314 46.20 -55.90 38.20
CA THR A 314 46.57 -57.29 38.51
C THR A 314 46.07 -57.69 39.91
N ALA A 315 46.15 -56.79 40.88
CA ALA A 315 45.66 -57.00 42.23
C ALA A 315 44.13 -57.17 42.27
N MET A 316 43.40 -56.46 41.40
CA MET A 316 41.95 -56.60 41.28
C MET A 316 41.52 -57.90 40.59
N LEU A 317 42.38 -58.46 39.71
CA LEU A 317 42.13 -59.72 38.98
C LEU A 317 42.42 -60.98 39.81
N LEU A 318 43.23 -60.85 40.86
CA LEU A 318 43.59 -61.92 41.78
C LEU A 318 42.67 -62.01 43.02
N LYS A 319 41.58 -61.24 43.02
CA LYS A 319 40.55 -61.24 44.05
C LYS A 319 39.29 -61.94 43.53
#